data_AF-E1V6M1-F1
#
_entry.id   AF-E1V6M1-F1
#
_cell.length_a   1.000
_cell.length_b   1.000
_cell.length_c   1.000
_cell.angle_alpha   90.00
_cell.angle_beta   90.00
_cell.angle_gamma   90.00
#
_symmetry.space_group_name_H-M   'P 1'
#
loop_
_entity.id
_entity.type
_entity.pdbx_description
1 polymer ?
#
loop_
_entity_poly.entity_id
_entity_poly.type
_entity_poly.pdbx_seq_one_letter_code
_entity_poly.pdbx_strand_id
1 'polypeptide(L)'
;MMIYVAFFLIFVGVTFALYQVYSVHYAINFEDEEERPEQVNQALKTLADEAEGCVDGEPSSGFVQSVQRIFGDGVDARLVLAAVASGSQKAFAEPLLRRRGRVETNGELTIAHLPFWKTRPPVRYRRGPVLVFIMVCSLLALFWGGMSIITLAYPVAVPALAWANSLLVLTVLVYASALLAYGASKLDFYLHDIQQIGRLNRSLNGSESVDQLT
;
A
#
# COMPACT_ATOMS: atom_id res chain seq x y z
N MET A 1 20.90 7.11 33.22
CA MET A 1 21.20 7.04 31.76
C MET A 1 20.22 6.14 31.01
N MET A 2 20.02 4.87 31.42
CA MET A 2 19.12 3.94 30.70
C MET A 2 17.65 4.39 30.63
N ILE A 3 17.15 5.11 31.64
CA ILE A 3 15.78 5.62 31.65
C ILE A 3 15.52 6.63 30.53
N TYR A 4 16.47 7.54 30.27
CA TYR A 4 16.38 8.53 29.19
C TYR A 4 16.45 7.87 27.81
N VAL A 5 17.26 6.82 27.66
CA VAL A 5 17.33 6.04 26.42
C VAL A 5 15.99 5.35 26.14
N ALA A 6 15.38 4.74 27.15
CA ALA A 6 14.08 4.09 26.98
C ALA A 6 12.97 5.11 26.63
N PHE A 7 12.94 6.29 27.26
CA PHE A 7 12.01 7.34 26.88
C PHE A 7 12.25 7.86 25.46
N PHE A 8 13.50 8.00 25.04
CA PHE A 8 13.82 8.37 23.66
C PHE A 8 13.31 7.32 22.67
N LEU A 9 13.50 6.02 22.95
CA LEU A 9 13.00 4.94 22.11
C LEU A 9 11.46 4.92 22.05
N ILE A 10 10.80 5.12 23.19
CA ILE A 10 9.33 5.27 23.24
C ILE A 10 8.89 6.45 22.38
N PHE A 11 9.54 7.60 22.49
CA PHE A 11 9.26 8.77 21.66
C PHE A 11 9.39 8.45 20.17
N VAL A 12 10.50 7.83 19.75
CA VAL A 12 10.72 7.41 18.36
C VAL A 12 9.63 6.44 17.89
N GLY A 13 9.27 5.45 18.70
CA GLY A 13 8.21 4.49 18.37
C GLY A 13 6.83 5.13 18.22
N VAL A 14 6.49 6.07 19.11
CA VAL A 14 5.23 6.83 19.03
C VAL A 14 5.22 7.75 17.81
N THR A 15 6.30 8.47 17.53
CA THR A 15 6.42 9.32 16.33
C THR A 15 6.30 8.48 15.07
N PHE A 16 6.91 7.29 15.03
CA PHE A 16 6.77 6.37 13.91
C PHE A 16 5.33 5.89 13.70
N ALA A 17 4.60 5.57 14.79
CA ALA A 17 3.18 5.21 14.70
C ALA A 17 2.30 6.38 14.22
N LEU A 18 2.56 7.60 14.68
CA LEU A 18 1.89 8.81 14.20
C LEU A 18 2.14 9.05 12.71
N TYR A 19 3.39 8.88 12.27
CA TYR A 19 3.74 8.97 10.86
C TYR A 19 2.97 7.95 10.02
N GLN A 20 2.70 6.75 10.54
CA GLN A 20 1.90 5.76 9.81
C GLN A 20 0.45 6.23 9.61
N VAL A 21 -0.20 6.73 10.66
CA VAL A 21 -1.56 7.30 10.55
C VAL A 21 -1.58 8.42 9.54
N TYR A 22 -0.58 9.32 9.60
CA TYR A 22 -0.42 10.39 8.63
C TYR A 22 -0.26 9.84 7.20
N SER A 23 0.65 8.90 6.98
CA SER A 23 0.92 8.33 5.65
C SER A 23 -0.29 7.61 5.06
N VAL A 24 -1.09 6.92 5.89
CA VAL A 24 -2.29 6.22 5.45
C VAL A 24 -3.41 7.21 5.12
N HIS A 25 -3.64 8.22 5.95
CA HIS A 25 -4.60 9.28 5.64
C HIS A 25 -4.20 10.08 4.40
N TYR A 26 -2.90 10.37 4.26
CA TYR A 26 -2.36 11.07 3.10
C TYR A 26 -2.52 10.24 1.83
N ALA A 27 -2.15 8.95 1.85
CA ALA A 27 -2.34 8.03 0.71
C ALA A 27 -3.82 7.78 0.34
N ILE A 28 -4.77 8.06 1.24
CA ILE A 28 -6.21 7.99 0.92
C ILE A 28 -6.70 9.30 0.31
N ASN A 29 -6.18 10.44 0.75
CA ASN A 29 -6.75 11.76 0.46
C ASN A 29 -5.97 12.59 -0.56
N PHE A 30 -4.68 12.30 -0.77
CA PHE A 30 -3.79 13.04 -1.64
C PHE A 30 -3.09 12.08 -2.59
N GLU A 31 -3.52 12.14 -3.86
CA GLU A 31 -3.00 11.34 -4.97
C GLU A 31 -1.66 11.90 -5.45
N ASP A 32 -0.59 11.64 -4.71
CA ASP A 32 0.65 12.41 -4.88
C ASP A 32 1.51 11.95 -6.07
N GLU A 33 1.93 12.92 -6.88
CA GLU A 33 2.81 12.76 -8.04
C GLU A 33 4.29 12.97 -7.66
N GLU A 34 4.56 13.67 -6.55
CA GLU A 34 5.89 14.13 -6.15
C GLU A 34 6.72 13.08 -5.39
N GLU A 35 6.10 12.15 -4.65
CA GLU A 35 6.82 11.08 -3.94
C GLU A 35 7.24 9.89 -4.85
N ARG A 36 6.95 9.98 -6.15
CA ARG A 36 7.17 8.86 -7.07
C ARG A 36 8.65 8.70 -7.40
N PRO A 37 9.16 7.45 -7.47
CA PRO A 37 10.47 7.20 -8.04
C PRO A 37 10.49 7.77 -9.47
N GLU A 38 11.50 8.58 -9.79
CA GLU A 38 11.60 9.29 -11.08
C GLU A 38 11.48 8.32 -12.28
N GLN A 39 11.97 7.08 -12.12
CA GLN A 39 11.83 6.00 -13.11
C GLN A 39 10.37 5.61 -13.39
N VAL A 40 9.51 5.61 -12.38
CA VAL A 40 8.07 5.31 -12.52
C VAL A 40 7.37 6.47 -13.22
N ASN A 41 7.72 7.71 -12.87
CA ASN A 41 7.18 8.90 -13.55
C ASN A 41 7.59 8.94 -15.02
N GLN A 42 8.85 8.64 -15.35
CA GLN A 42 9.31 8.56 -16.74
C GLN A 42 8.59 7.44 -17.49
N ALA A 43 8.45 6.24 -16.90
CA ALA A 43 7.74 5.13 -17.53
C ALA A 43 6.25 5.45 -17.77
N LEU A 44 5.57 6.06 -16.79
CA LEU A 44 4.18 6.52 -16.95
C LEU A 44 4.06 7.56 -18.06
N LYS A 45 4.96 8.54 -18.08
CA LYS A 45 4.95 9.59 -19.10
C LYS A 45 5.16 9.02 -20.50
N THR A 46 6.15 8.14 -20.68
CA THR A 46 6.37 7.46 -21.98
C THR A 46 5.15 6.66 -22.42
N LEU A 47 4.52 5.91 -21.50
CA LEU A 47 3.32 5.14 -21.82
C LEU A 47 2.12 6.06 -22.14
N ALA A 48 1.99 7.19 -21.44
CA ALA A 48 0.94 8.18 -21.70
C ALA A 48 1.10 8.84 -23.07
N ASP A 49 2.30 9.31 -23.38
CA ASP A 49 2.62 9.95 -24.66
C ASP A 49 2.39 8.97 -25.84
N GLU A 50 2.73 7.70 -25.69
CA GLU A 50 2.50 6.67 -26.72
C GLU A 50 1.03 6.19 -26.79
N ALA A 51 0.28 6.32 -25.70
CA ALA A 51 -1.15 6.01 -25.67
C ALA A 51 -1.99 7.03 -26.45
N GLU A 52 -1.56 8.30 -26.54
CA GLU A 52 -2.22 9.32 -27.38
C GLU A 52 -2.22 8.94 -28.88
N GLY A 53 -1.23 8.14 -29.30
CA GLY A 53 -1.15 7.61 -30.67
C GLY A 53 -1.99 6.35 -30.93
N CYS A 54 -2.71 5.84 -29.92
CA CYS A 54 -3.55 4.65 -30.05
C CYS A 54 -4.99 5.03 -30.43
N VAL A 55 -5.55 4.38 -31.45
CA VAL A 55 -6.89 4.67 -31.99
C VAL A 55 -7.86 3.56 -31.57
N ASP A 56 -9.08 3.93 -31.18
CA ASP A 56 -10.19 3.01 -30.86
C ASP A 56 -9.87 1.93 -29.80
N GLY A 57 -8.99 2.23 -28.84
CA GLY A 57 -8.63 1.31 -27.77
C GLY A 57 -7.72 0.15 -28.21
N GLU A 58 -7.16 0.22 -29.42
CA GLU A 58 -6.16 -0.74 -29.90
C GLU A 58 -4.74 -0.19 -29.71
N PRO A 59 -3.81 -0.97 -29.13
CA PRO A 59 -2.45 -0.53 -28.90
C PRO A 59 -1.67 -0.41 -30.21
N SER A 60 -1.01 0.73 -30.41
CA SER A 60 -0.09 0.94 -31.52
C SER A 60 1.15 0.03 -31.40
N SER A 61 1.85 -0.21 -32.51
CA SER A 61 3.07 -1.05 -32.50
C SER A 61 4.17 -0.48 -31.60
N GLY A 62 4.30 0.86 -31.53
CA GLY A 62 5.21 1.55 -30.62
C GLY A 62 4.83 1.30 -29.15
N PHE A 63 3.53 1.40 -28.84
CA PHE A 63 3.02 1.14 -27.50
C PHE A 63 3.27 -0.30 -27.05
N VAL A 64 3.02 -1.29 -27.93
CA VAL A 64 3.30 -2.71 -27.63
C VAL A 64 4.78 -2.92 -27.32
N GLN A 65 5.68 -2.28 -28.08
CA GLN A 65 7.12 -2.39 -27.85
C GLN A 65 7.55 -1.78 -26.51
N SER A 66 6.98 -0.64 -26.13
CA SER A 66 7.23 -0.03 -24.82
C SER A 66 6.68 -0.87 -23.67
N VAL A 67 5.50 -1.49 -23.84
CA VAL A 67 4.95 -2.43 -22.85
C VAL A 67 5.89 -3.62 -22.66
N GLN A 68 6.36 -4.25 -23.74
CA GLN A 68 7.31 -5.37 -23.65
C GLN A 68 8.63 -4.96 -22.97
N ARG A 69 9.14 -3.76 -23.27
CA ARG A 69 10.36 -3.24 -22.64
C ARG A 69 10.21 -3.00 -21.13
N ILE A 70 9.04 -2.54 -20.68
CA ILE A 70 8.80 -2.15 -19.28
C ILE A 70 8.31 -3.35 -18.45
N PHE A 71 7.47 -4.21 -19.02
CA PHE A 71 6.77 -5.29 -18.31
C PHE A 71 7.23 -6.70 -18.69
N GLY A 72 7.89 -6.88 -19.84
CA GLY A 72 8.26 -8.19 -20.40
C GLY A 72 7.14 -8.82 -21.25
N ASP A 73 7.40 -10.02 -21.77
CA ASP A 73 6.54 -10.72 -22.75
C ASP A 73 5.24 -11.31 -22.16
N GLY A 74 4.98 -11.12 -20.87
CA GLY A 74 3.85 -11.73 -20.15
C GLY A 74 2.63 -10.85 -19.96
N VAL A 75 2.66 -9.57 -20.36
CA VAL A 75 1.60 -8.59 -20.07
C VAL A 75 0.89 -8.14 -21.34
N ASP A 76 -0.45 -8.19 -21.32
CA ASP A 76 -1.30 -7.70 -22.42
C ASP A 76 -1.22 -6.17 -22.56
N ALA A 77 -0.82 -5.69 -23.74
CA ALA A 77 -0.74 -4.27 -24.04
C ALA A 77 -2.11 -3.57 -23.97
N ARG A 78 -3.23 -4.26 -24.21
CA ARG A 78 -4.57 -3.70 -24.05
C ARG A 78 -4.89 -3.37 -22.59
N LEU A 79 -4.39 -4.18 -21.65
CA LEU A 79 -4.50 -3.92 -20.21
C LEU A 79 -3.76 -2.65 -19.82
N VAL A 80 -2.53 -2.49 -20.30
CA VAL A 80 -1.72 -1.30 -20.00
C VAL A 80 -2.31 -0.05 -20.67
N LEU A 81 -2.82 -0.18 -21.90
CA LEU A 81 -3.46 0.93 -22.60
C LEU A 81 -4.69 1.42 -21.86
N ALA A 82 -5.56 0.52 -21.39
CA ALA A 82 -6.73 0.89 -20.61
C ALA A 82 -6.38 1.55 -19.26
N ALA A 83 -5.29 1.12 -18.62
CA ALA A 83 -4.77 1.72 -17.40
C ALA A 83 -4.32 3.18 -17.63
N VAL A 84 -3.84 3.48 -18.83
CA VAL A 84 -3.22 4.76 -19.18
C VAL A 84 -4.20 5.74 -19.86
N ALA A 85 -5.12 5.22 -20.67
CA ALA A 85 -6.04 6.02 -21.48
C ALA A 85 -7.27 6.53 -20.70
N SER A 86 -7.66 5.86 -19.61
CA SER A 86 -8.91 6.13 -18.89
C SER A 86 -8.91 7.41 -18.01
N GLY A 87 -7.94 8.31 -18.19
CA GLY A 87 -7.77 9.51 -17.34
C GLY A 87 -7.45 9.20 -15.86
N SER A 88 -7.34 7.91 -15.51
CA SER A 88 -7.12 7.39 -14.16
C SER A 88 -5.77 6.65 -14.07
N GLN A 89 -4.76 7.21 -14.74
CA GLN A 89 -3.38 6.71 -14.79
C GLN A 89 -2.84 6.35 -13.40
N LYS A 90 -3.14 7.16 -12.37
CA LYS A 90 -2.68 6.88 -11.00
C LYS A 90 -3.38 5.67 -10.37
N ALA A 91 -4.68 5.50 -10.61
CA ALA A 91 -5.48 4.45 -10.00
C ALA A 91 -5.14 3.05 -10.55
N PHE A 92 -4.70 2.95 -11.80
CA PHE A 92 -4.50 1.65 -12.43
C PHE A 92 -3.10 1.43 -13.03
N ALA A 93 -2.44 2.45 -13.58
CA ALA A 93 -1.13 2.28 -14.18
C ALA A 93 0.00 2.22 -13.13
N GLU A 94 -0.14 2.91 -12.00
CA GLU A 94 0.86 2.88 -10.94
C GLU A 94 0.97 1.50 -10.23
N PRO A 95 -0.13 0.84 -9.83
CA PRO A 95 -0.08 -0.54 -9.32
C PRO A 95 0.57 -1.53 -10.29
N LEU A 96 0.30 -1.38 -11.59
CA LEU A 96 0.90 -2.22 -12.63
C LEU A 96 2.42 -2.04 -12.67
N LEU A 97 2.90 -0.80 -12.74
CA LEU A 97 4.34 -0.51 -12.81
C LEU A 97 5.10 -0.93 -11.56
N ARG A 98 4.50 -0.75 -10.37
CA ARG A 98 5.07 -1.20 -9.10
C ARG A 98 5.27 -2.72 -9.08
N ARG A 99 4.47 -3.45 -9.87
CA ARG A 99 4.51 -4.92 -10.00
C ARG A 99 5.05 -5.39 -11.35
N ARG A 100 5.83 -4.55 -12.05
CA ARG A 100 6.50 -4.92 -13.30
C ARG A 100 7.23 -6.27 -13.15
N GLY A 101 7.05 -7.15 -14.14
CA GLY A 101 7.64 -8.50 -14.14
C GLY A 101 7.03 -9.50 -13.14
N ARG A 102 5.96 -9.15 -12.43
CA ARG A 102 5.20 -10.08 -11.56
C ARG A 102 3.74 -10.24 -11.99
N VAL A 103 3.34 -9.57 -13.06
CA VAL A 103 2.00 -9.66 -13.64
C VAL A 103 2.11 -10.50 -14.90
N GLU A 104 1.26 -11.52 -15.02
CA GLU A 104 1.15 -12.35 -16.21
C GLU A 104 -0.32 -12.42 -16.63
N THR A 105 -0.58 -12.18 -17.92
CA THR A 105 -1.93 -12.12 -18.52
C THR A 105 -2.12 -13.21 -19.58
N ASN A 106 -1.31 -14.29 -19.55
CA ASN A 106 -1.37 -15.42 -20.50
C ASN A 106 -2.66 -16.26 -20.34
N GLY A 107 -3.81 -15.71 -20.76
CA GLY A 107 -5.15 -16.30 -20.68
C GLY A 107 -5.98 -15.85 -19.48
N GLU A 108 -5.38 -15.80 -18.29
CA GLU A 108 -6.00 -15.24 -17.09
C GLU A 108 -5.00 -14.38 -16.33
N LEU A 109 -5.48 -13.27 -15.73
CA LEU A 109 -4.64 -12.39 -14.92
C LEU A 109 -4.17 -13.11 -13.64
N THR A 110 -2.86 -13.36 -13.57
CA THR A 110 -2.19 -13.92 -12.39
C THR A 110 -1.09 -12.99 -11.91
N ILE A 111 -0.95 -12.90 -10.59
CA ILE A 111 0.07 -12.05 -9.94
C ILE A 111 0.99 -12.97 -9.14
N ALA A 112 2.28 -12.91 -9.45
CA ALA A 112 3.33 -13.64 -8.74
C ALA A 112 3.73 -12.88 -7.47
N HIS A 113 3.62 -13.55 -6.33
CA HIS A 113 3.99 -13.02 -5.01
C HIS A 113 5.39 -13.46 -4.62
N LEU A 114 5.70 -14.72 -4.94
CA LEU A 114 6.98 -15.40 -4.78
C LEU A 114 7.23 -16.27 -6.03
N PRO A 115 8.46 -16.74 -6.29
CA PRO A 115 8.80 -17.48 -7.52
C PRO A 115 7.89 -18.67 -7.83
N PHE A 116 7.30 -19.29 -6.79
CA PHE A 116 6.40 -20.44 -6.91
C PHE A 116 4.97 -20.16 -6.42
N TRP A 117 4.66 -18.92 -6.05
CA TRP A 117 3.33 -18.57 -5.56
C TRP A 117 2.71 -17.50 -6.43
N LYS A 118 1.78 -17.95 -7.28
CA LYS A 118 0.96 -17.09 -8.15
C LYS A 118 -0.48 -17.18 -7.66
N THR A 119 -1.18 -16.06 -7.55
CA THR A 119 -2.62 -16.07 -7.27
C THR A 119 -3.37 -15.15 -8.22
N ARG A 120 -4.67 -15.42 -8.38
CA ARG A 120 -5.60 -14.49 -9.02
C ARG A 120 -5.90 -13.32 -8.07
N PRO A 121 -6.19 -12.12 -8.59
CA PRO A 121 -6.57 -10.99 -7.76
C PRO A 121 -7.90 -11.24 -7.05
N PRO A 122 -8.03 -10.86 -5.76
CA PRO A 122 -9.26 -11.08 -5.02
C PRO A 122 -10.39 -10.21 -5.57
N VAL A 123 -11.61 -10.77 -5.61
CA VAL A 123 -12.80 -10.07 -6.14
C VAL A 123 -13.24 -8.94 -5.19
N ARG A 124 -13.13 -9.17 -3.88
CA ARG A 124 -13.54 -8.22 -2.84
C ARG A 124 -12.45 -8.12 -1.78
N TYR A 125 -11.87 -6.92 -1.63
CA TYR A 125 -11.05 -6.56 -0.48
C TYR A 125 -11.77 -5.43 0.27
N ARG A 126 -12.01 -5.64 1.57
CA ARG A 126 -12.61 -4.63 2.44
C ARG A 126 -11.49 -3.87 3.12
N ARG A 127 -11.17 -2.69 2.59
CA ARG A 127 -10.13 -1.79 3.11
C ARG A 127 -10.44 -1.29 4.53
N GLY A 128 -11.72 -1.05 4.83
CA GLY A 128 -12.19 -0.48 6.09
C GLY A 128 -11.66 -1.17 7.36
N PRO A 129 -11.83 -2.50 7.53
CA PRO A 129 -11.30 -3.24 8.67
C PRO A 129 -9.77 -3.10 8.87
N VAL A 130 -9.00 -3.08 7.78
CA VAL A 130 -7.53 -2.95 7.86
C VAL A 130 -7.14 -1.54 8.29
N LEU A 131 -7.83 -0.51 7.78
CA LEU A 131 -7.64 0.87 8.25
C LEU A 131 -7.98 1.04 9.72
N VAL A 132 -9.11 0.48 10.19
CA VAL A 132 -9.48 0.48 11.60
C VAL A 132 -8.40 -0.22 12.45
N PHE A 133 -7.88 -1.36 11.98
CA PHE A 133 -6.81 -2.07 12.68
C PHE A 133 -5.52 -1.24 12.79
N ILE A 134 -5.12 -0.56 11.72
CA ILE A 134 -3.96 0.36 11.72
C ILE A 134 -4.18 1.51 12.71
N MET A 135 -5.37 2.12 12.72
CA MET A 135 -5.71 3.19 13.66
C MET A 135 -5.64 2.70 15.11
N VAL A 136 -6.24 1.55 15.42
CA VAL A 136 -6.22 0.97 16.77
C VAL A 136 -4.79 0.69 17.22
N CYS A 137 -3.96 0.08 16.37
CA CYS A 137 -2.56 -0.18 16.70
C CYS A 137 -1.78 1.12 16.94
N SER A 138 -2.04 2.15 16.15
CA SER A 138 -1.37 3.45 16.32
C SER A 138 -1.80 4.15 17.62
N LEU A 139 -3.09 4.11 17.95
CA LEU A 139 -3.64 4.60 19.23
C LEU A 139 -3.07 3.83 20.42
N LEU A 140 -2.88 2.52 20.29
CA LEU A 140 -2.23 1.70 21.32
C LEU A 140 -0.78 2.14 21.53
N ALA A 141 -0.01 2.38 20.47
CA ALA A 141 1.36 2.89 20.61
C ALA A 141 1.42 4.21 21.38
N LEU A 142 0.51 5.16 21.07
CA LEU A 142 0.33 6.40 21.82
C LEU A 142 -0.04 6.15 23.28
N PHE A 143 -0.99 5.25 23.53
CA PHE A 143 -1.46 4.90 24.86
C PHE A 143 -0.33 4.34 25.73
N TRP A 144 0.45 3.39 25.22
CA TRP A 144 1.60 2.82 25.93
C TRP A 144 2.69 3.87 26.19
N GLY A 145 2.93 4.76 25.23
CA GLY A 145 3.84 5.89 25.40
C GLY A 145 3.39 6.83 26.52
N GLY A 146 2.11 7.22 26.55
CA GLY A 146 1.55 8.05 27.62
C GLY A 146 1.60 7.36 28.99
N MET A 147 1.24 6.08 29.04
CA MET A 147 1.33 5.26 30.25
C MET A 147 2.74 5.23 30.84
N SER A 148 3.79 5.27 30.00
CA SER A 148 5.18 5.27 30.48
C SER A 148 5.55 6.52 31.29
N ILE A 149 4.92 7.65 31.00
CA ILE A 149 5.12 8.91 31.72
C ILE A 149 4.26 8.92 32.98
N ILE A 150 2.99 8.52 32.85
CA ILE A 150 2.03 8.53 33.96
C ILE A 150 2.50 7.62 35.10
N THR A 151 2.95 6.41 34.77
CA THR A 151 3.38 5.40 35.76
C THR A 151 4.66 5.79 36.50
N LEU A 152 5.42 6.76 35.98
CA LEU A 152 6.59 7.32 36.63
C LEU A 152 6.21 8.25 37.80
N ALA A 153 5.10 8.99 37.67
CA ALA A 153 4.57 9.85 38.74
C ALA A 153 3.57 9.12 39.64
N TYR A 154 2.80 8.19 39.06
CA TYR A 154 1.71 7.46 39.70
C TYR A 154 1.87 5.96 39.47
N PRO A 155 2.73 5.27 40.23
CA PRO A 155 2.94 3.84 40.05
C PRO A 155 1.66 3.07 40.35
N VAL A 156 1.35 2.10 39.49
CA VAL A 156 0.19 1.23 39.64
C VAL A 156 0.44 0.26 40.78
N ALA A 157 -0.30 0.43 41.87
CA ALA A 157 -0.18 -0.41 43.08
C ALA A 157 -0.91 -1.76 42.96
N VAL A 158 -1.76 -1.94 41.95
CA VAL A 158 -2.52 -3.18 41.73
C VAL A 158 -1.57 -4.27 41.21
N PRO A 159 -1.37 -5.40 41.94
CA PRO A 159 -0.37 -6.41 41.57
C PRO A 159 -0.56 -7.00 40.17
N ALA A 160 -1.81 -7.21 39.74
CA ALA A 160 -2.13 -7.72 38.40
C ALA A 160 -1.70 -6.78 37.26
N LEU A 161 -1.53 -5.49 37.54
CA LEU A 161 -1.17 -4.45 36.58
C LEU A 161 0.23 -3.88 36.84
N ALA A 162 1.02 -4.48 37.75
CA ALA A 162 2.35 -4.02 38.10
C ALA A 162 3.32 -4.01 36.90
N TRP A 163 3.05 -4.82 35.87
CA TRP A 163 3.79 -4.82 34.61
C TRP A 163 3.76 -3.45 33.90
N ALA A 164 2.70 -2.66 34.11
CA ALA A 164 2.56 -1.33 33.52
C ALA A 164 3.58 -0.33 34.08
N ASN A 165 4.17 -0.61 35.25
CA ASN A 165 5.25 0.21 35.80
C ASN A 165 6.62 -0.11 35.16
N SER A 166 6.71 -1.20 34.38
CA SER A 166 7.95 -1.59 33.72
C SER A 166 8.13 -0.83 32.42
N LEU A 167 9.09 0.11 32.43
CA LEU A 167 9.44 0.91 31.26
C LEU A 167 9.85 0.05 30.06
N LEU A 168 10.51 -1.09 30.30
CA LEU A 168 10.89 -2.02 29.24
C LEU A 168 9.66 -2.68 28.59
N VAL A 169 8.70 -3.14 29.40
CA VAL A 169 7.45 -3.74 28.90
C VAL A 169 6.68 -2.72 28.07
N LEU A 170 6.54 -1.49 28.54
CA LEU A 170 5.87 -0.43 27.80
C LEU A 170 6.61 -0.08 26.50
N THR A 171 7.94 -0.04 26.51
CA THR A 171 8.74 0.18 25.29
C THR A 171 8.46 -0.91 24.26
N VAL A 172 8.46 -2.18 24.68
CA VAL A 172 8.15 -3.32 23.78
C VAL A 172 6.74 -3.21 23.22
N LEU A 173 5.75 -2.84 24.04
CA LEU A 173 4.36 -2.67 23.59
C LEU A 173 4.21 -1.54 22.56
N VAL A 174 4.90 -0.41 22.76
CA VAL A 174 4.93 0.70 21.78
C VAL A 174 5.43 0.19 20.42
N TYR A 175 6.58 -0.48 20.40
CA TYR A 175 7.17 -0.98 19.15
C TYR A 175 6.35 -2.11 18.54
N ALA A 176 5.80 -3.02 19.34
CA ALA A 176 4.93 -4.09 18.84
C ALA A 176 3.69 -3.52 18.14
N SER A 177 3.03 -2.54 18.77
CA SER A 177 1.88 -1.86 18.17
C SER A 177 2.26 -1.09 16.89
N ALA A 178 3.39 -0.37 16.91
CA ALA A 178 3.86 0.37 15.74
C ALA A 178 4.27 -0.55 14.57
N LEU A 179 4.88 -1.71 14.85
CA LEU A 179 5.25 -2.69 13.82
C LEU A 179 4.03 -3.43 13.26
N LEU A 180 3.01 -3.71 14.08
CA LEU A 180 1.75 -4.27 13.61
C LEU A 180 1.02 -3.31 12.67
N ALA A 181 0.96 -2.03 13.02
CA ALA A 181 0.41 -0.99 12.17
C ALA A 181 1.21 -0.84 10.86
N TYR A 182 2.55 -0.93 10.92
CA TYR A 182 3.42 -0.93 9.74
C TYR A 182 3.15 -2.13 8.81
N GLY A 183 3.10 -3.34 9.38
CA GLY A 183 2.86 -4.55 8.61
C GLY A 183 1.48 -4.53 7.96
N ALA A 184 0.47 -4.08 8.71
CA ALA A 184 -0.89 -3.94 8.20
C ALA A 184 -1.00 -2.88 7.10
N SER A 185 -0.29 -1.74 7.20
CA SER A 185 -0.31 -0.72 6.14
C SER A 185 0.38 -1.20 4.87
N LYS A 186 1.50 -1.94 4.99
CA LYS A 186 2.14 -2.58 3.83
C LYS A 186 1.26 -3.65 3.20
N LEU A 187 0.56 -4.42 4.01
CA LEU A 187 -0.40 -5.42 3.53
C LEU A 187 -1.60 -4.75 2.85
N ASP A 188 -2.15 -3.67 3.41
CA ASP A 188 -3.24 -2.89 2.82
C ASP A 188 -2.86 -2.40 1.43
N PHE A 189 -1.70 -1.73 1.34
CA PHE A 189 -1.17 -1.22 0.08
C PHE A 189 -1.02 -2.35 -0.94
N TYR A 190 -0.45 -3.47 -0.50
CA TYR A 190 -0.21 -4.61 -1.35
C TYR A 190 -1.52 -5.25 -1.86
N LEU A 191 -2.54 -5.42 -1.01
CA LEU A 191 -3.82 -5.98 -1.42
C LEU A 191 -4.61 -5.02 -2.31
N HIS A 192 -4.50 -3.72 -2.03
CA HIS A 192 -5.12 -2.66 -2.82
C HIS A 192 -4.60 -2.65 -4.27
N ASP A 193 -3.27 -2.72 -4.47
CA ASP A 193 -2.67 -2.82 -5.80
C ASP A 193 -3.23 -4.00 -6.60
N ILE A 194 -3.23 -5.19 -5.98
CA ILE A 194 -3.67 -6.43 -6.61
C ILE A 194 -5.15 -6.31 -7.00
N GLN A 195 -5.97 -5.71 -6.13
CA GLN A 195 -7.37 -5.48 -6.39
C GLN A 195 -7.58 -4.50 -7.56
N GLN A 196 -6.83 -3.40 -7.62
CA GLN A 196 -6.94 -2.42 -8.71
C GLN A 196 -6.59 -3.05 -10.07
N ILE A 197 -5.50 -3.83 -10.13
CA ILE A 197 -5.12 -4.57 -11.34
C ILE A 197 -6.21 -5.59 -11.73
N GLY A 198 -6.78 -6.28 -10.74
CA GLY A 198 -7.89 -7.21 -10.96
C GLY A 198 -9.17 -6.55 -11.47
N ARG A 199 -9.52 -5.36 -10.95
CA ARG A 199 -10.68 -4.57 -11.39
C ARG A 199 -10.51 -4.10 -12.83
N LEU A 200 -9.33 -3.61 -13.19
CA LEU A 200 -9.02 -3.19 -14.56
C LEU A 200 -9.14 -4.35 -15.56
N ASN A 201 -8.65 -5.53 -15.21
CA ASN A 201 -8.81 -6.69 -16.09
C ASN A 201 -10.28 -7.12 -16.23
N ARG A 202 -11.11 -6.95 -15.18
CA ARG A 202 -12.55 -7.27 -15.25
C ARG A 202 -13.35 -6.28 -16.09
N SER A 203 -12.99 -4.99 -16.05
CA SER A 203 -13.65 -3.98 -16.89
C SER A 203 -13.37 -4.22 -18.37
N LEU A 204 -12.14 -4.62 -18.73
CA LEU A 204 -11.79 -4.95 -20.11
C LEU A 204 -12.47 -6.22 -20.64
N ASN A 205 -12.66 -7.21 -19.78
CA ASN A 205 -13.36 -8.44 -20.14
C ASN A 205 -14.90 -8.31 -20.10
N GLY A 206 -15.44 -7.10 -19.95
CA GLY A 206 -16.89 -6.83 -19.98
C GLY A 206 -17.67 -7.37 -18.77
N SER A 207 -16.98 -7.71 -17.68
CA SER A 207 -17.60 -8.34 -16.50
C SER A 207 -18.03 -7.35 -15.41
N GLU A 208 -17.56 -6.10 -15.45
CA GLU A 208 -18.00 -4.96 -14.63
C GLU A 208 -17.97 -3.69 -15.50
N SER A 209 -19.06 -2.91 -15.56
CA SER A 209 -19.09 -1.65 -16.32
C SER A 209 -18.33 -0.55 -15.57
N VAL A 210 -17.58 0.24 -16.35
CA VAL A 210 -16.86 1.44 -15.90
C VAL A 210 -17.82 2.49 -15.31
N ASP A 211 -19.14 2.40 -15.52
CA ASP A 211 -20.11 3.38 -15.00
C ASP A 211 -20.53 3.18 -13.53
N GLN A 212 -20.09 2.12 -12.85
CA GLN A 212 -20.27 1.99 -11.39
C GLN A 212 -19.14 2.63 -10.57
N LEU A 213 -18.46 3.63 -11.16
CA LEU A 213 -17.21 4.25 -10.68
C LEU A 213 -17.37 5.45 -9.74
N THR A 214 -18.51 5.61 -9.07
CA THR A 214 -18.67 6.60 -7.97
C THR A 214 -18.91 5.94 -6.62
#